data_AF-A0A284VUJ8-F1
#
_entry.id   AF-A0A284VUJ8-F1
#
_cell.length_a   1.000
_cell.length_b   1.000
_cell.length_c   1.000
_cell.angle_alpha   90.00
_cell.angle_beta   90.00
_cell.angle_gamma   90.00
#
_symmetry.space_group_name_H-M   'P 1'
#
loop_
_entity.id
_entity.type
_entity.pdbx_description
1 polymer ?
#
loop_
_entity_poly.entity_id
_entity_poly.type
_entity_poly.pdbx_seq_one_letter_code
_entity_poly.pdbx_strand_id
1 'polypeptide(L)'
;MDATGDLTIFNGKLTILVAFGIGGEVDKSQLAKLFGSDVIAERRNKPIEMDQSEGVAVIVAGSEKITCGVNIFTDVFIAGVSLLRAEFEIRDRILFNDILVALHSNTIIVEGHDFQTFTDRKINEIREKLNAGKKVSYYPITKRYTLLKIKDFTPKLDQKSLKEQYGEVITRFVSGETSIRPLHSREITEKLANDLSYYDEDLFLASPEGVFILGCDDYLKDLRELLELAISLLLLFQIYDRKIDSEIDNAFDAIKKLSSSKLYFLTQAPRKLEKSLFKVSEIGLVILDDIEDLMNPHKITADWYYQSAYQKMLNTLKVTDFEKVVQHKIDVLEDLYATARELSTEQLTMILEAAIVALILYEVIIPIIR
;
A
#
# COMPACT_ATOMS: atom_id res chain seq x y z
N MET A 1 12.78 -15.18 33.84
CA MET A 1 12.66 -14.25 34.97
C MET A 1 11.45 -13.41 34.66
N ASP A 2 10.39 -13.54 35.46
CA ASP A 2 9.14 -12.80 35.25
C ASP A 2 9.42 -11.29 35.29
N ALA A 3 9.15 -10.59 34.18
CA ALA A 3 9.16 -9.14 34.13
C ALA A 3 8.09 -8.62 35.09
N THR A 4 8.50 -8.21 36.29
CA THR A 4 7.60 -7.78 37.38
C THR A 4 7.14 -6.33 37.24
N GLY A 5 7.43 -5.66 36.11
CA GLY A 5 6.98 -4.30 35.82
C GLY A 5 6.97 -3.97 34.34
N ASP A 6 6.04 -3.10 33.94
CA ASP A 6 5.90 -2.59 32.57
C ASP A 6 7.08 -1.66 32.21
N LEU A 7 7.46 -1.66 30.93
CA LEU A 7 8.55 -0.83 30.42
C LEU A 7 8.09 0.62 30.44
N THR A 8 8.73 1.46 31.25
CA THR A 8 8.37 2.88 31.35
C THR A 8 9.26 3.68 30.41
N ILE A 9 8.65 4.39 29.46
CA ILE A 9 9.31 5.26 28.48
C ILE A 9 9.21 6.70 28.98
N PHE A 10 10.34 7.42 28.98
CA PHE A 10 10.41 8.85 29.31
C PHE A 10 10.70 9.71 28.08
N ASN A 11 11.38 9.13 27.09
CA ASN A 11 11.72 9.79 25.85
C ASN A 11 11.63 8.81 24.70
N GLY A 12 10.89 9.20 23.66
CA GLY A 12 10.70 8.39 22.48
C GLY A 12 9.91 9.13 21.41
N LYS A 13 9.65 8.42 20.33
CA LYS A 13 8.85 8.91 19.22
C LYS A 13 7.92 7.80 18.75
N LEU A 14 6.62 8.06 18.82
CA LEU A 14 5.61 7.24 18.17
C LEU A 14 5.34 7.86 16.80
N THR A 15 5.42 7.09 15.73
CA THR A 15 5.08 7.54 14.37
C THR A 15 3.94 6.68 13.86
N ILE A 16 2.88 7.31 13.36
CA ILE A 16 1.80 6.62 12.67
C ILE A 16 1.81 7.06 11.21
N LEU A 17 2.06 6.10 10.34
CA LEU A 17 1.99 6.26 8.89
C LEU A 17 0.62 5.80 8.41
N VAL A 18 0.01 6.59 7.54
CA VAL A 18 -1.21 6.20 6.82
C VAL A 18 -0.95 6.38 5.33
N ALA A 19 -0.76 5.26 4.63
CA ALA A 19 -0.70 5.24 3.18
C ALA A 19 -2.12 5.27 2.61
N PHE A 20 -2.34 6.06 1.56
CA PHE A 20 -3.62 6.14 0.87
C PHE A 20 -3.44 6.38 -0.63
N GLY A 21 -4.39 5.90 -1.44
CA GLY A 21 -4.43 6.24 -2.87
C GLY A 21 -4.94 7.66 -3.07
N ILE A 22 -4.39 8.41 -4.03
CA ILE A 22 -4.90 9.76 -4.33
C ILE A 22 -6.11 9.73 -5.28
N GLY A 23 -6.28 8.61 -5.98
CA GLY A 23 -7.21 8.44 -7.09
C GLY A 23 -6.54 8.87 -8.40
N GLY A 24 -6.31 7.91 -9.30
CA GLY A 24 -5.61 8.08 -10.58
C GLY A 24 -4.10 8.33 -10.45
N GLU A 25 -3.45 8.53 -11.59
CA GLU A 25 -2.05 8.94 -11.66
C GLU A 25 -1.90 10.41 -11.29
N VAL A 26 -0.80 10.75 -10.60
CA VAL A 26 -0.50 12.15 -10.34
C VAL A 26 -0.03 12.80 -11.64
N ASP A 27 -0.69 13.88 -12.02
CA ASP A 27 -0.28 14.66 -13.19
C ASP A 27 1.12 15.25 -12.95
N LYS A 28 2.10 14.78 -13.74
CA LYS A 28 3.49 15.23 -13.67
C LYS A 28 3.61 16.76 -13.78
N SER A 29 2.68 17.43 -14.48
CA SER A 29 2.66 18.89 -14.59
C SER A 29 2.14 19.59 -13.32
N GLN A 30 1.22 18.99 -12.58
CA GLN A 30 0.79 19.48 -11.27
C GLN A 30 1.87 19.23 -10.21
N LEU A 31 2.50 18.05 -10.23
CA LEU A 31 3.66 17.80 -9.38
C LEU A 31 4.78 18.80 -9.67
N ALA A 32 5.12 19.03 -10.93
CA ALA A 32 6.16 20.01 -11.28
C ALA A 32 5.83 21.43 -10.82
N LYS A 33 4.55 21.81 -10.77
CA LYS A 33 4.11 23.10 -10.22
C LYS A 33 4.20 23.18 -8.69
N LEU A 34 3.97 22.06 -7.99
CA LEU A 34 4.00 22.00 -6.53
C LEU A 34 5.41 21.84 -5.97
N PHE A 35 6.28 21.10 -6.67
CA PHE A 35 7.58 20.67 -6.15
C PHE A 35 8.79 21.10 -7.01
N GLY A 36 8.57 21.58 -8.23
CA GLY A 36 9.63 21.84 -9.21
C GLY A 36 10.08 20.57 -9.96
N SER A 37 10.47 20.72 -11.22
CA SER A 37 10.88 19.60 -12.10
C SER A 37 12.13 18.85 -11.60
N ASP A 38 13.06 19.59 -10.97
CA ASP A 38 14.37 19.06 -10.60
C ASP A 38 14.29 18.12 -9.40
N VAL A 39 13.39 18.43 -8.44
CA VAL A 39 13.11 17.58 -7.27
C VAL A 39 12.47 16.26 -7.68
N ILE A 40 11.60 16.28 -8.70
CA ILE A 40 10.93 15.08 -9.23
C ILE A 40 11.94 14.16 -9.92
N ALA A 41 12.90 14.73 -10.65
CA ALA A 41 13.94 13.96 -11.33
C ALA A 41 14.91 13.31 -10.33
N GLU A 42 15.28 14.01 -9.26
CA GLU A 42 16.21 13.53 -8.23
C GLU A 42 15.55 12.51 -7.28
N ARG A 43 14.23 12.62 -7.05
CA ARG A 43 13.45 11.75 -6.14
C ARG A 43 12.48 10.82 -6.84
N ARG A 44 12.76 10.38 -8.07
CA ARG A 44 11.86 9.44 -8.79
C ARG A 44 11.54 8.18 -7.97
N ASN A 45 12.50 7.72 -7.16
CA ASN A 45 12.38 6.51 -6.34
C ASN A 45 12.08 6.78 -4.85
N LYS A 46 11.85 8.05 -4.48
CA LYS A 46 11.66 8.47 -3.09
C LYS A 46 10.37 9.27 -2.91
N PRO A 47 9.75 9.22 -1.73
CA PRO A 47 8.67 10.14 -1.41
C PRO A 47 9.12 11.61 -1.56
N ILE A 48 8.25 12.44 -2.11
CA ILE A 48 8.44 13.89 -2.16
C ILE A 48 7.59 14.51 -1.05
N GLU A 49 8.25 15.18 -0.11
CA GLU A 49 7.58 15.85 1.01
C GLU A 49 6.86 17.11 0.52
N MET A 50 5.56 17.17 0.79
CA MET A 50 4.61 18.16 0.28
C MET A 50 4.19 19.20 1.31
N ASP A 51 3.97 18.77 2.53
CA ASP A 51 3.44 19.61 3.59
C ASP A 51 4.02 19.15 4.92
N GLN A 52 4.38 20.11 5.75
CA GLN A 52 4.81 19.90 7.12
C GLN A 52 4.03 20.86 8.01
N SER A 53 3.29 20.30 8.98
CA SER A 53 2.57 21.09 9.97
C SER A 53 2.82 20.56 11.37
N GLU A 54 2.94 21.46 12.34
CA GLU A 54 3.08 21.12 13.75
C GLU A 54 1.72 21.27 14.45
N GLY A 55 1.44 20.39 15.41
CA GLY A 55 0.21 20.40 16.18
C GLY A 55 0.40 19.84 17.58
N VAL A 56 -0.71 19.73 18.30
CA VAL A 56 -0.77 19.12 19.63
C VAL A 56 -1.64 17.87 19.58
N ALA A 57 -1.15 16.83 20.23
CA ALA A 57 -1.85 15.57 20.38
C ALA A 57 -2.01 15.20 21.85
N VAL A 58 -3.05 14.42 22.14
CA VAL A 58 -3.29 13.82 23.45
C VAL A 58 -3.40 12.31 23.27
N ILE A 59 -2.52 11.57 23.95
CA ILE A 59 -2.59 10.12 24.05
C ILE A 59 -3.33 9.80 25.35
N VAL A 60 -4.50 9.18 25.24
CA VAL A 60 -5.29 8.75 26.42
C VAL A 60 -5.11 7.25 26.60
N ALA A 61 -4.53 6.85 27.74
CA ALA A 61 -4.32 5.45 28.08
C ALA A 61 -4.84 5.19 29.49
N GLY A 62 -5.94 4.43 29.58
CA GLY A 62 -6.63 4.21 30.84
C GLY A 62 -7.09 5.54 31.48
N SER A 63 -6.59 5.83 32.68
CA SER A 63 -6.85 7.08 33.41
C SER A 63 -5.84 8.19 33.14
N GLU A 64 -4.72 7.89 32.47
CA GLU A 64 -3.66 8.86 32.20
C GLU A 64 -3.87 9.54 30.85
N LYS A 65 -3.50 10.82 30.78
CA LYS A 65 -3.52 11.63 29.56
C LYS A 65 -2.18 12.30 29.40
N ILE A 66 -1.56 12.07 28.26
CA ILE A 66 -0.25 12.65 27.94
C ILE A 66 -0.44 13.59 26.77
N THR A 67 0.03 14.82 26.94
CA THR A 67 0.02 15.83 25.88
C THR A 67 1.37 15.82 25.21
N CYS A 68 1.42 15.62 23.90
CA CYS A 68 2.64 15.59 23.12
C CYS A 68 2.55 16.53 21.92
N GLY A 69 3.71 17.02 21.48
CA GLY A 69 3.83 17.67 20.17
C GLY A 69 3.69 16.62 19.08
N VAL A 70 3.02 16.98 17.98
CA VAL A 70 2.91 16.13 16.80
C VAL A 70 3.36 16.88 15.55
N ASN A 71 4.27 16.27 14.80
CA ASN A 71 4.70 16.76 13.48
C ASN A 71 4.01 15.93 12.42
N ILE A 72 3.26 16.57 11.54
CA ILE A 72 2.52 15.94 10.45
C ILE A 72 3.24 16.25 9.15
N PHE A 73 3.60 15.19 8.43
CA PHE A 73 4.20 15.27 7.11
C PHE A 73 3.28 14.60 6.09
N THR A 74 3.20 15.19 4.91
CA THR A 74 2.55 14.55 3.76
C THR A 74 3.58 14.29 2.69
N ASP A 75 3.77 13.03 2.35
CA ASP A 75 4.69 12.59 1.31
C ASP A 75 3.89 12.04 0.11
N VAL A 76 4.25 12.44 -1.10
CA VAL A 76 3.59 12.00 -2.34
C VAL A 76 4.53 11.10 -3.15
N PHE A 77 4.04 9.93 -3.54
CA PHE A 77 4.68 9.04 -4.51
C PHE A 77 4.08 9.27 -5.89
N ILE A 78 4.95 9.38 -6.89
CA ILE A 78 4.58 9.67 -8.29
C ILE A 78 3.60 8.62 -8.84
N ALA A 79 3.66 7.38 -8.35
CA ALA A 79 2.79 6.27 -8.74
C ALA A 79 1.33 6.32 -8.19
N GLY A 80 0.88 7.46 -7.66
CA GLY A 80 -0.53 7.65 -7.26
C GLY A 80 -0.85 7.24 -5.82
N VAL A 81 0.17 7.08 -4.98
CA VAL A 81 0.05 6.83 -3.54
C VAL A 81 0.60 8.03 -2.77
N SER A 82 0.05 8.30 -1.59
CA SER A 82 0.59 9.29 -0.66
C SER A 82 0.64 8.71 0.74
N LEU A 83 1.57 9.21 1.55
CA LEU A 83 1.73 8.87 2.95
C LEU A 83 1.43 10.11 3.80
N LEU A 84 0.58 9.95 4.79
CA LEU A 84 0.45 10.88 5.90
C LEU A 84 1.25 10.32 7.08
N ARG A 85 2.28 11.04 7.52
CA ARG A 85 3.14 10.65 8.65
C ARG A 85 2.88 11.58 9.83
N ALA A 86 2.35 11.06 10.92
CA ALA A 86 2.21 11.78 12.18
C ALA A 86 3.27 11.30 13.19
N GLU A 87 4.21 12.16 13.54
CA GLU A 87 5.28 11.90 14.52
C GLU A 87 4.96 12.55 15.87
N PHE A 88 4.62 11.73 16.86
CA PHE A 88 4.30 12.13 18.23
C PHE A 88 5.57 12.08 19.09
N GLU A 89 5.95 13.21 19.68
CA GLU A 89 7.11 13.29 20.57
C GLU A 89 6.74 12.92 22.00
N ILE A 90 7.22 11.78 22.48
CA ILE A 90 6.99 11.33 23.85
C ILE A 90 8.10 11.91 24.72
N ARG A 91 7.75 12.86 25.60
CA ARG A 91 8.68 13.51 26.55
C ARG A 91 8.27 13.38 28.01
N ASP A 92 7.15 12.70 28.25
CA ASP A 92 6.60 12.42 29.58
C ASP A 92 6.63 10.92 29.86
N ARG A 93 6.49 10.57 31.14
CA ARG A 93 6.39 9.17 31.58
C ARG A 93 5.16 8.52 30.97
N ILE A 94 5.35 7.48 30.17
CA ILE A 94 4.30 6.60 29.66
C ILE A 94 4.72 5.14 29.80
N LEU A 95 3.78 4.25 30.10
CA LEU A 95 4.05 2.81 30.04
C LEU A 95 3.97 2.31 28.59
N PHE A 96 4.78 1.34 28.22
CA PHE A 96 4.74 0.79 26.87
C PHE A 96 3.38 0.14 26.56
N ASN A 97 2.79 -0.55 27.54
CA ASN A 97 1.44 -1.12 27.37
C ASN A 97 0.36 -0.03 27.19
N ASP A 98 0.54 1.15 27.77
CA ASP A 98 -0.39 2.27 27.60
C ASP A 98 -0.39 2.80 26.17
N ILE A 99 0.79 2.86 25.52
CA ILE A 99 0.89 3.19 24.08
C ILE A 99 0.14 2.17 23.25
N LEU A 100 0.30 0.87 23.55
CA LEU A 100 -0.41 -0.20 22.87
C LEU A 100 -1.92 -0.04 22.98
N VAL A 101 -2.41 0.13 24.22
CA VAL A 101 -3.84 0.34 24.48
C VAL A 101 -4.36 1.55 23.70
N ALA A 102 -3.60 2.64 23.64
CA ALA A 102 -4.01 3.85 22.95
C ALA A 102 -4.12 3.68 21.42
N LEU A 103 -3.17 2.96 20.81
CA LEU A 103 -3.18 2.64 19.38
C LEU A 103 -4.35 1.74 18.97
N HIS A 104 -4.77 0.86 19.87
CA HIS A 104 -5.86 -0.10 19.61
C HIS A 104 -7.24 0.44 19.93
N SER A 105 -7.35 1.25 20.99
CA SER A 105 -8.64 1.85 21.41
C SER A 105 -8.99 3.12 20.63
N ASN A 106 -8.13 3.54 19.68
CA ASN A 106 -8.25 4.79 18.93
C ASN A 106 -8.40 6.02 19.84
N THR A 107 -7.66 6.05 20.95
CA THR A 107 -7.71 7.10 21.97
C THR A 107 -6.60 8.14 21.82
N ILE A 108 -5.97 8.17 20.64
CA ILE A 108 -5.04 9.23 20.22
C ILE A 108 -5.87 10.34 19.58
N ILE A 109 -5.79 11.54 20.16
CA ILE A 109 -6.52 12.73 19.73
C ILE A 109 -5.51 13.72 19.16
N VAL A 110 -5.74 14.20 17.94
CA VAL A 110 -4.92 15.21 17.26
C VAL A 110 -5.80 16.39 16.92
N GLU A 111 -5.41 17.60 17.35
CA GLU A 111 -6.17 18.83 17.09
C GLU A 111 -7.66 18.75 17.48
N GLY A 112 -7.97 18.01 18.56
CA GLY A 112 -9.35 17.85 19.05
C GLY A 112 -10.19 16.79 18.34
N HIS A 113 -9.62 16.04 17.40
CA HIS A 113 -10.27 14.93 16.70
C HIS A 113 -9.58 13.60 17.04
N ASP A 114 -10.32 12.49 17.09
CA ASP A 114 -9.68 11.17 17.10
C ASP A 114 -8.82 11.00 15.84
N PHE A 115 -7.76 10.20 15.95
CA PHE A 115 -6.76 10.09 14.89
C PHE A 115 -7.34 9.63 13.53
N GLN A 116 -8.39 8.80 13.54
CA GLN A 116 -9.04 8.35 12.32
C GLN A 116 -9.77 9.52 11.63
N THR A 117 -10.61 10.25 12.37
CA THR A 117 -11.31 11.43 11.87
C THR A 117 -10.33 12.51 11.37
N PHE A 118 -9.25 12.74 12.11
CA PHE A 118 -8.18 13.65 11.69
C PHE A 118 -7.57 13.23 10.35
N THR A 119 -7.23 11.94 10.22
CA THR A 119 -6.61 11.40 9.01
C THR A 119 -7.55 11.46 7.81
N ASP A 120 -8.81 11.09 7.97
CA ASP A 120 -9.80 11.13 6.87
C ASP A 120 -10.01 12.55 6.33
N ARG A 121 -10.00 13.56 7.22
CA ARG A 121 -10.04 14.96 6.81
C ARG A 121 -8.79 15.36 6.03
N LYS A 122 -7.60 15.05 6.55
CA LYS A 122 -6.33 15.35 5.88
C LYS A 122 -6.20 14.67 4.53
N ILE A 123 -6.60 13.39 4.42
CA ILE A 123 -6.61 12.66 3.16
C ILE A 123 -7.50 13.38 2.12
N ASN A 124 -8.69 13.81 2.51
CA ASN A 124 -9.58 14.54 1.60
C ASN A 124 -8.99 15.90 1.18
N GLU A 125 -8.42 16.67 2.12
CA GLU A 125 -7.73 17.93 1.83
C GLU A 125 -6.59 17.72 0.82
N ILE A 126 -5.75 16.70 1.02
CA ILE A 126 -4.62 16.38 0.14
C ILE A 126 -5.12 15.94 -1.24
N ARG A 127 -6.14 15.09 -1.29
CA ARG A 127 -6.72 14.62 -2.55
C ARG A 127 -7.34 15.77 -3.36
N GLU A 128 -8.03 16.69 -2.71
CA GLU A 128 -8.55 17.89 -3.38
C GLU A 128 -7.44 18.79 -3.90
N LYS A 129 -6.36 18.99 -3.12
CA LYS A 129 -5.17 19.74 -3.58
C LYS A 129 -4.52 19.10 -4.81
N LEU A 130 -4.35 17.78 -4.80
CA LEU A 130 -3.67 17.05 -5.89
C LEU A 130 -4.53 16.90 -7.14
N ASN A 131 -5.83 16.61 -6.98
CA ASN A 131 -6.75 16.29 -8.07
C ASN A 131 -7.85 17.35 -8.29
N ALA A 132 -7.59 18.62 -7.97
CA ALA A 132 -8.54 19.70 -8.09
C ALA A 132 -9.26 19.72 -9.45
N GLY A 133 -10.60 19.60 -9.43
CA GLY A 133 -11.46 19.66 -10.61
C GLY A 133 -11.47 18.40 -11.49
N LYS A 134 -10.77 17.32 -11.12
CA LYS A 134 -10.76 16.06 -11.87
C LYS A 134 -11.75 15.04 -11.27
N LYS A 135 -12.58 14.43 -12.12
CA LYS A 135 -13.39 13.25 -11.73
C LYS A 135 -12.50 12.00 -11.83
N VAL A 136 -11.84 11.66 -10.72
CA VAL A 136 -10.94 10.51 -10.69
C VAL A 136 -11.56 9.35 -9.91
N SER A 137 -11.41 8.13 -10.42
CA SER A 137 -11.81 6.92 -9.69
C SER A 137 -10.97 6.80 -8.42
N TYR A 138 -11.63 6.68 -7.27
CA TYR A 138 -10.99 6.59 -5.96
C TYR A 138 -11.40 5.31 -5.26
N TYR A 139 -10.39 4.58 -4.81
CA TYR A 139 -10.56 3.40 -3.98
C TYR A 139 -10.12 3.79 -2.57
N PRO A 140 -11.02 3.84 -1.58
CA PRO A 140 -10.71 4.25 -0.21
C PRO A 140 -9.99 3.11 0.54
N ILE A 141 -8.81 2.73 0.03
CA ILE A 141 -7.89 1.82 0.68
C ILE A 141 -6.85 2.66 1.41
N THR A 142 -6.70 2.37 2.69
CA THR A 142 -5.65 2.95 3.51
C THR A 142 -4.88 1.85 4.21
N LYS A 143 -3.56 1.98 4.29
CA LYS A 143 -2.70 1.10 5.10
C LYS A 143 -2.11 1.92 6.24
N ARG A 144 -2.52 1.61 7.47
CA ARG A 144 -1.92 2.14 8.70
C ARG A 144 -0.69 1.31 9.06
N TYR A 145 0.38 1.98 9.49
CA TYR A 145 1.61 1.34 9.92
C TYR A 145 2.26 2.15 11.05
N THR A 146 2.74 1.49 12.09
CA THR A 146 3.18 2.17 13.33
C THR A 146 4.66 1.96 13.59
N LEU A 147 5.39 3.01 13.99
CA LEU A 147 6.79 2.90 14.41
C LEU A 147 6.91 3.46 15.83
N LEU A 148 7.56 2.72 16.72
CA LEU A 148 7.86 3.20 18.06
C LEU A 148 9.37 3.18 18.27
N LYS A 149 9.96 4.37 18.36
CA LYS A 149 11.34 4.56 18.78
C LYS A 149 11.38 4.90 20.26
N ILE A 150 12.15 4.14 21.02
CA ILE A 150 12.45 4.45 22.42
C ILE A 150 13.89 4.96 22.55
N LYS A 151 14.10 5.94 23.44
CA LYS A 151 15.41 6.53 23.70
C LYS A 151 15.77 6.47 25.19
N ASP A 152 14.93 7.05 26.04
CA ASP A 152 15.11 7.00 27.49
C ASP A 152 13.97 6.18 28.11
N PHE A 153 14.31 5.11 28.80
CA PHE A 153 13.36 4.19 29.42
C PHE A 153 13.95 3.54 30.69
N THR A 154 13.07 3.00 31.52
CA THR A 154 13.43 2.23 32.72
C THR A 154 12.66 0.91 32.76
N PRO A 155 13.30 -0.21 33.19
CA PRO A 155 14.71 -0.34 33.54
C PRO A 155 15.66 -0.11 32.35
N LYS A 156 16.88 0.39 32.61
CA LYS A 156 17.90 0.50 31.56
C LYS A 156 18.35 -0.91 31.19
N LEU A 157 18.16 -1.28 29.93
CA LEU A 157 18.48 -2.60 29.40
C LEU A 157 19.27 -2.44 28.11
N ASP A 158 20.17 -3.39 27.85
CA ASP A 158 20.76 -3.57 26.53
C ASP A 158 19.75 -4.23 25.58
N GLN A 159 20.08 -4.24 24.29
CA GLN A 159 19.24 -4.78 23.22
C GLN A 159 18.83 -6.24 23.50
N LYS A 160 19.77 -7.07 23.97
CA LYS A 160 19.53 -8.47 24.29
C LYS A 160 18.58 -8.65 25.47
N SER A 161 18.83 -7.98 26.59
CA SER A 161 17.98 -8.09 27.79
C SER A 161 16.58 -7.53 27.53
N LEU A 162 16.47 -6.52 26.66
CA LEU A 162 15.18 -5.98 26.22
C LEU A 162 14.37 -7.04 25.45
N LYS A 163 14.99 -7.77 24.51
CA LYS A 163 14.34 -8.89 23.81
C LYS A 163 13.94 -10.01 24.78
N GLU A 164 14.78 -10.35 25.75
CA GLU A 164 14.52 -11.45 26.70
C GLU A 164 13.39 -11.12 27.70
N GLN A 165 13.34 -9.88 28.21
CA GLN A 165 12.40 -9.49 29.27
C GLN A 165 11.09 -8.90 28.72
N TYR A 166 11.15 -8.16 27.61
CA TYR A 166 10.01 -7.45 27.03
C TYR A 166 9.65 -7.96 25.63
N GLY A 167 10.20 -9.10 25.23
CA GLY A 167 9.96 -9.69 23.91
C GLY A 167 8.50 -9.91 23.57
N GLU A 168 7.67 -10.33 24.53
CA GLU A 168 6.24 -10.54 24.32
C GLU A 168 5.49 -9.23 24.01
N VAL A 169 5.72 -8.17 24.77
CA VAL A 169 5.06 -6.86 24.56
C VAL A 169 5.56 -6.19 23.27
N ILE A 170 6.85 -6.31 22.95
CA ILE A 170 7.41 -5.88 21.66
C ILE A 170 6.74 -6.65 20.52
N THR A 171 6.58 -7.96 20.66
CA THR A 171 5.92 -8.79 19.64
C THR A 171 4.46 -8.37 19.44
N ARG A 172 3.72 -8.08 20.53
CA ARG A 172 2.35 -7.56 20.44
C ARG A 172 2.29 -6.25 19.67
N PHE A 173 3.21 -5.33 19.96
CA PHE A 173 3.32 -4.04 19.26
C PHE A 173 3.52 -4.23 17.77
N VAL A 174 4.56 -4.96 17.37
CA VAL A 174 4.92 -5.10 15.96
C VAL A 174 3.91 -5.94 15.18
N SER A 175 3.14 -6.81 15.84
CA SER A 175 2.06 -7.61 15.24
C SER A 175 0.70 -6.92 15.29
N GLY A 176 0.57 -5.78 15.97
CA GLY A 176 -0.72 -5.11 16.20
C GLY A 176 -1.73 -5.97 16.97
N GLU A 177 -1.26 -6.89 17.83
CA GLU A 177 -2.10 -7.81 18.60
C GLU A 177 -2.58 -7.16 19.91
N THR A 178 -3.89 -7.29 20.17
CA THR A 178 -4.61 -6.61 21.26
C THR A 178 -5.05 -7.54 22.38
N SER A 179 -5.11 -8.84 22.07
CA SER A 179 -5.57 -9.88 22.98
C SER A 179 -4.64 -9.98 24.18
N ILE A 180 -5.19 -10.10 25.38
CA ILE A 180 -4.39 -10.32 26.60
C ILE A 180 -3.86 -11.78 26.65
N ARG A 181 -4.29 -12.64 25.73
CA ARG A 181 -3.86 -14.05 25.69
C ARG A 181 -2.35 -14.14 25.46
N PRO A 182 -1.64 -15.02 26.16
CA PRO A 182 -0.21 -15.19 25.99
C PRO A 182 0.10 -15.60 24.55
N LEU A 183 1.12 -14.98 23.96
CA LEU A 183 1.59 -15.36 22.63
C LEU A 183 2.30 -16.71 22.68
N HIS A 184 2.20 -17.47 21.60
CA HIS A 184 2.96 -18.70 21.47
C HIS A 184 4.46 -18.38 21.42
N SER A 185 5.30 -19.09 22.18
CA SER A 185 6.74 -18.80 22.29
C SER A 185 7.46 -18.76 20.94
N ARG A 186 7.06 -19.63 20.02
CA ARG A 186 7.55 -19.63 18.63
C ARG A 186 7.31 -18.31 17.90
N GLU A 187 6.14 -17.70 18.05
CA GLU A 187 5.80 -16.43 17.40
C GLU A 187 6.71 -15.31 17.91
N ILE A 188 6.94 -15.28 19.24
CA ILE A 188 7.85 -14.33 19.88
C ILE A 188 9.27 -14.50 19.33
N THR A 189 9.80 -15.73 19.33
CA THR A 189 11.15 -16.01 18.85
C THR A 189 11.34 -15.67 17.37
N GLU A 190 10.39 -16.06 16.50
CA GLU A 190 10.48 -15.80 15.06
C GLU A 190 10.42 -14.29 14.76
N LYS A 191 9.54 -13.55 15.43
CA LYS A 191 9.45 -12.09 15.27
C LYS A 191 10.70 -11.38 15.76
N LEU A 192 11.19 -11.70 16.96
CA LEU A 192 12.38 -11.07 17.55
C LEU A 192 13.70 -11.38 16.82
N ALA A 193 13.74 -12.46 16.04
CA ALA A 193 14.90 -12.86 15.25
C ALA A 193 15.02 -12.09 13.92
N ASN A 194 13.94 -11.48 13.42
CA ASN A 194 13.93 -10.78 12.14
C ASN A 194 14.22 -9.27 12.29
N ASP A 195 15.29 -8.93 13.01
CA ASP A 195 15.72 -7.53 13.10
C ASP A 195 16.63 -7.13 11.91
N LEU A 196 16.62 -5.82 11.62
CA LEU A 196 17.33 -5.19 10.52
C LEU A 196 18.50 -4.33 11.01
N SER A 197 18.92 -4.48 12.26
CA SER A 197 19.88 -3.59 12.92
C SER A 197 21.28 -3.75 12.33
N TYR A 198 22.05 -2.65 12.24
CA TYR A 198 23.43 -2.68 11.76
C TYR A 198 24.43 -2.93 12.89
N TYR A 199 24.20 -2.29 14.04
CA TYR A 199 25.05 -2.41 15.24
C TYR A 199 24.37 -3.28 16.31
N ASP A 200 25.17 -3.86 17.21
CA ASP A 200 24.70 -4.80 18.23
C ASP A 200 23.80 -4.12 19.29
N GLU A 201 24.02 -2.83 19.56
CA GLU A 201 23.23 -2.02 20.49
C GLU A 201 21.88 -1.58 19.93
N ASP A 202 21.71 -1.66 18.62
CA ASP A 202 20.53 -1.20 17.91
C ASP A 202 19.49 -2.32 17.78
N LEU A 203 18.22 -1.93 17.74
CA LEU A 203 17.13 -2.83 17.41
C LEU A 203 16.21 -2.17 16.41
N PHE A 204 16.19 -2.65 15.17
CA PHE A 204 15.16 -2.29 14.19
C PHE A 204 14.32 -3.51 13.86
N LEU A 205 13.20 -3.69 14.56
CA LEU A 205 12.35 -4.87 14.43
C LEU A 205 11.14 -4.57 13.56
N ALA A 206 11.17 -4.99 12.29
CA ALA A 206 10.08 -4.76 11.35
C ALA A 206 9.13 -5.94 11.24
N SER A 207 7.83 -5.63 11.17
CA SER A 207 6.72 -6.57 11.03
C SER A 207 5.65 -5.96 10.09
N PRO A 208 4.66 -6.71 9.59
CA PRO A 208 3.68 -6.15 8.65
C PRO A 208 2.76 -5.04 9.21
N GLU A 209 2.70 -4.88 10.53
CA GLU A 209 1.83 -3.93 11.24
C GLU A 209 2.60 -2.77 11.89
N GLY A 210 3.88 -2.98 12.21
CA GLY A 210 4.71 -1.92 12.77
C GLY A 210 6.19 -2.26 12.94
N VAL A 211 6.95 -1.28 13.42
CA VAL A 211 8.38 -1.38 13.72
C VAL A 211 8.66 -0.92 15.14
N PHE A 212 9.41 -1.71 15.90
CA PHE A 212 9.99 -1.29 17.16
C PHE A 212 11.46 -0.90 16.97
N ILE A 213 11.86 0.24 17.53
CA ILE A 213 13.18 0.85 17.31
C ILE A 213 13.87 1.19 18.63
N LEU A 214 15.08 0.69 18.82
CA LEU A 214 16.05 1.14 19.82
C LEU A 214 17.30 1.61 19.08
N GLY A 215 17.75 2.84 19.34
CA GLY A 215 18.93 3.41 18.67
C GLY A 215 18.71 3.76 17.19
N CYS A 216 19.62 3.30 16.33
CA CYS A 216 19.70 3.56 14.90
C CYS A 216 19.85 5.04 14.52
N ASP A 217 20.35 5.90 15.41
CA ASP A 217 20.31 7.36 15.23
C ASP A 217 20.95 7.82 13.90
N ASP A 218 22.01 7.15 13.46
CA ASP A 218 22.80 7.54 12.29
C ASP A 218 22.20 7.08 10.93
N TYR A 219 21.32 6.08 10.92
CA TYR A 219 20.79 5.45 9.68
C TYR A 219 19.28 5.19 9.70
N LEU A 220 18.57 5.60 10.76
CA LEU A 220 17.12 5.43 10.88
C LEU A 220 16.36 6.12 9.74
N LYS A 221 16.84 7.28 9.29
CA LYS A 221 16.18 8.03 8.21
C LYS A 221 16.13 7.21 6.93
N ASP A 222 17.25 6.59 6.54
CA ASP A 222 17.32 5.78 5.32
C ASP A 222 16.45 4.52 5.44
N LEU A 223 16.48 3.82 6.58
CA LEU A 223 15.59 2.68 6.82
C LEU A 223 14.11 3.07 6.79
N ARG A 224 13.74 4.22 7.36
CA ARG A 224 12.37 4.73 7.32
C ARG A 224 11.93 5.03 5.89
N GLU A 225 12.77 5.69 5.09
CA GLU A 225 12.45 6.00 3.69
C GLU A 225 12.25 4.72 2.85
N LEU A 226 13.08 3.69 3.07
CA LEU A 226 12.94 2.38 2.40
C LEU A 226 11.66 1.66 2.83
N LEU A 227 11.30 1.74 4.11
CA LEU A 227 10.07 1.16 4.63
C LEU A 227 8.82 1.88 4.10
N GLU A 228 8.84 3.21 4.06
CA GLU A 228 7.80 4.05 3.48
C GLU A 228 7.57 3.72 2.00
N LEU A 229 8.65 3.48 1.25
CA LEU A 229 8.58 2.99 -0.14
C LEU A 229 7.92 1.62 -0.21
N ALA A 230 8.35 0.65 0.60
CA ALA A 230 7.77 -0.71 0.60
C ALA A 230 6.27 -0.72 0.97
N ILE A 231 5.85 0.09 1.94
CA ILE A 231 4.44 0.27 2.33
C ILE A 231 3.64 0.87 1.16
N SER A 232 4.22 1.84 0.45
CA SER A 232 3.58 2.48 -0.69
C SER A 232 3.38 1.52 -1.85
N LEU A 233 4.39 0.68 -2.14
CA LEU A 233 4.30 -0.40 -3.13
C LEU A 233 3.21 -1.43 -2.77
N LEU A 234 3.16 -1.86 -1.50
CA LEU A 234 2.11 -2.75 -1.02
C LEU A 234 0.72 -2.17 -1.29
N LEU A 235 0.49 -0.92 -0.90
CA LEU A 235 -0.80 -0.27 -1.10
C LEU A 235 -1.13 -0.11 -2.59
N LEU A 236 -0.13 0.20 -3.42
CA LEU A 236 -0.31 0.35 -4.85
C LEU A 236 -0.78 -0.95 -5.49
N PHE A 237 -0.15 -2.09 -5.16
CA PHE A 237 -0.61 -3.40 -5.63
C PHE A 237 -2.02 -3.72 -5.13
N GLN A 238 -2.38 -3.37 -3.89
CA GLN A 238 -3.75 -3.55 -3.38
C GLN A 238 -4.78 -2.69 -4.13
N ILE A 239 -4.40 -1.49 -4.58
CA ILE A 239 -5.25 -0.64 -5.42
C ILE A 239 -5.40 -1.26 -6.81
N TYR A 240 -4.32 -1.76 -7.40
CA TYR A 240 -4.38 -2.44 -8.70
C TYR A 240 -5.19 -3.72 -8.67
N ASP A 241 -5.04 -4.51 -7.61
CA ASP A 241 -5.85 -5.71 -7.37
C ASP A 241 -7.35 -5.40 -7.46
N ARG A 242 -7.83 -4.36 -6.75
CA ARG A 242 -9.24 -3.95 -6.81
C ARG A 242 -9.65 -3.34 -8.15
N LYS A 243 -8.74 -2.62 -8.83
CA LYS A 243 -9.02 -2.07 -10.17
C LYS A 243 -9.21 -3.22 -11.16
N ILE A 244 -8.31 -4.20 -11.16
CA ILE A 244 -8.34 -5.33 -12.08
C ILE A 244 -9.56 -6.21 -11.81
N ASP A 245 -9.91 -6.46 -10.54
CA ASP A 245 -11.14 -7.20 -10.19
C ASP A 245 -12.38 -6.59 -10.85
N SER A 246 -12.51 -5.27 -10.80
CA SER A 246 -13.64 -4.59 -11.43
C SER A 246 -13.65 -4.71 -12.96
N GLU A 247 -12.49 -4.82 -13.60
CA GLU A 247 -12.39 -5.02 -15.05
C GLU A 247 -12.58 -6.49 -15.45
N ILE A 248 -12.16 -7.44 -14.62
CA ILE A 248 -12.44 -8.88 -14.77
C ILE A 248 -13.96 -9.12 -14.70
N ASP A 249 -14.66 -8.53 -13.74
CA ASP A 249 -16.12 -8.64 -13.63
C ASP A 249 -16.81 -8.10 -14.89
N ASN A 250 -16.36 -6.94 -15.39
CA ASN A 250 -16.88 -6.35 -16.63
C ASN A 250 -16.63 -7.26 -17.85
N ALA A 251 -15.46 -7.90 -17.91
CA ALA A 251 -15.11 -8.82 -18.97
C ALA A 251 -15.96 -10.10 -18.92
N PHE A 252 -16.13 -10.72 -17.75
CA PHE A 252 -17.01 -11.87 -17.58
C PHE A 252 -18.45 -11.57 -17.99
N ASP A 253 -18.99 -10.43 -17.58
CA ASP A 253 -20.33 -9.98 -17.96
C ASP A 253 -20.48 -9.81 -19.48
N ALA A 254 -19.43 -9.32 -20.14
CA ALA A 254 -19.41 -9.16 -21.58
C ALA A 254 -19.33 -10.51 -22.31
N ILE A 255 -18.50 -11.45 -21.83
CA ILE A 255 -18.42 -12.82 -22.37
C ILE A 255 -19.74 -13.57 -22.21
N LYS A 256 -20.39 -13.47 -21.04
CA LYS A 256 -21.69 -14.08 -20.81
C LYS A 256 -22.75 -13.56 -21.78
N LYS A 257 -22.74 -12.26 -22.07
CA LYS A 257 -23.62 -11.66 -23.09
C LYS A 257 -23.29 -12.17 -24.49
N LEU A 258 -22.01 -12.31 -24.82
CA LEU A 258 -21.54 -12.90 -26.07
C LEU A 258 -22.05 -14.34 -26.25
N SER A 259 -21.97 -15.17 -25.20
CA SER A 259 -22.43 -16.57 -25.25
C SER A 259 -23.96 -16.70 -25.38
N SER A 260 -24.72 -15.81 -24.75
CA SER A 260 -26.19 -15.92 -24.65
C SER A 260 -27.00 -15.41 -25.85
N SER A 261 -26.44 -14.52 -26.68
CA SER A 261 -27.21 -13.82 -27.73
C SER A 261 -26.85 -14.32 -29.13
N LYS A 262 -27.86 -14.65 -29.95
CA LYS A 262 -27.64 -15.05 -31.36
C LYS A 262 -27.23 -13.90 -32.30
N LEU A 263 -27.32 -12.64 -31.86
CA LEU A 263 -26.97 -11.43 -32.64
C LEU A 263 -26.05 -10.48 -31.85
N TYR A 264 -25.06 -11.00 -31.12
CA TYR A 264 -24.22 -10.15 -30.27
C TYR A 264 -23.29 -9.19 -31.03
N PHE A 265 -23.06 -9.38 -32.34
CA PHE A 265 -22.28 -8.44 -33.16
C PHE A 265 -22.91 -7.03 -33.20
N LEU A 266 -24.20 -6.91 -32.86
CA LEU A 266 -24.91 -5.64 -32.67
C LEU A 266 -24.80 -5.08 -31.25
N THR A 267 -24.20 -5.82 -30.30
CA THR A 267 -24.06 -5.40 -28.91
C THR A 267 -22.71 -4.74 -28.64
N GLN A 268 -22.62 -3.91 -27.61
CA GLN A 268 -21.36 -3.29 -27.20
C GLN A 268 -20.43 -4.24 -26.40
N ALA A 269 -20.74 -5.53 -26.30
CA ALA A 269 -19.94 -6.48 -25.52
C ALA A 269 -18.47 -6.59 -25.98
N PRO A 270 -18.14 -6.66 -27.28
CA PRO A 270 -16.74 -6.73 -27.74
C PRO A 270 -15.95 -5.47 -27.37
N ARG A 271 -16.56 -4.29 -27.55
CA ARG A 271 -15.94 -3.00 -27.19
C ARG A 271 -15.72 -2.86 -25.68
N LYS A 272 -16.60 -3.44 -24.85
CA LYS A 272 -16.43 -3.44 -23.40
C LYS A 272 -15.25 -4.31 -22.98
N LEU A 273 -15.12 -5.50 -23.56
CA LEU A 273 -13.98 -6.41 -23.34
C LEU A 273 -12.65 -5.75 -23.73
N GLU A 274 -12.59 -5.21 -24.94
CA GLU A 274 -11.42 -4.51 -25.44
C GLU A 274 -11.03 -3.34 -24.53
N LYS A 275 -12.01 -2.56 -24.05
CA LYS A 275 -11.75 -1.46 -23.11
C LYS A 275 -11.22 -1.94 -21.76
N SER A 276 -11.75 -3.05 -21.23
CA SER A 276 -11.26 -3.63 -19.96
C SER A 276 -9.85 -4.17 -20.11
N LEU A 277 -9.54 -4.85 -21.23
CA LEU A 277 -8.19 -5.29 -21.54
C LEU A 277 -7.22 -4.10 -21.62
N PHE A 278 -7.55 -3.06 -22.41
CA PHE A 278 -6.69 -1.89 -22.57
C PHE A 278 -6.31 -1.24 -21.23
N LYS A 279 -7.27 -1.10 -20.30
CA LYS A 279 -7.00 -0.54 -18.98
C LYS A 279 -6.09 -1.41 -18.12
N VAL A 280 -6.22 -2.73 -18.23
CA VAL A 280 -5.38 -3.66 -17.45
C VAL A 280 -4.00 -3.79 -18.07
N SER A 281 -3.88 -3.76 -19.40
CA SER A 281 -2.58 -3.65 -20.08
C SER A 281 -1.86 -2.35 -19.73
N GLU A 282 -2.58 -1.23 -19.57
CA GLU A 282 -1.99 0.03 -19.06
C GLU A 282 -1.40 -0.14 -17.66
N ILE A 283 -2.10 -0.83 -16.75
CA ILE A 283 -1.57 -1.19 -15.43
C ILE A 283 -0.31 -2.07 -15.57
N GLY A 284 -0.34 -3.08 -16.44
CA GLY A 284 0.81 -3.94 -16.71
C GLY A 284 2.03 -3.17 -17.21
N LEU A 285 1.84 -2.18 -18.08
CA LEU A 285 2.91 -1.30 -18.55
C LEU A 285 3.50 -0.46 -17.42
N VAL A 286 2.67 0.11 -16.55
CA VAL A 286 3.15 0.87 -15.38
C VAL A 286 3.95 -0.02 -14.42
N ILE A 287 3.52 -1.28 -14.24
CA ILE A 287 4.25 -2.24 -13.42
C ILE A 287 5.65 -2.48 -14.00
N LEU A 288 5.73 -2.75 -15.30
CA LEU A 288 6.97 -3.05 -16.01
C LEU A 288 7.92 -1.84 -16.09
N ASP A 289 7.39 -0.64 -16.37
CA ASP A 289 8.22 0.54 -16.64
C ASP A 289 8.74 1.21 -15.37
N ASP A 290 7.95 1.25 -14.30
CA ASP A 290 8.25 2.04 -13.11
C ASP A 290 8.37 1.20 -11.84
N ILE A 291 7.52 0.19 -11.63
CA ILE A 291 7.41 -0.50 -10.33
C ILE A 291 8.48 -1.58 -10.15
N GLU A 292 8.80 -2.34 -11.18
CA GLU A 292 9.88 -3.36 -11.11
C GLU A 292 11.21 -2.72 -10.69
N ASP A 293 11.48 -1.51 -11.16
CA ASP A 293 12.68 -0.75 -10.81
C ASP A 293 12.70 -0.35 -9.33
N LEU A 294 11.53 0.01 -8.80
CA LEU A 294 11.37 0.33 -7.37
C LEU A 294 11.43 -0.90 -6.48
N MET A 295 11.06 -2.06 -7.01
CA MET A 295 11.14 -3.33 -6.30
C MET A 295 12.55 -3.90 -6.27
N ASN A 296 13.44 -3.49 -7.18
CA ASN A 296 14.82 -3.97 -7.23
C ASN A 296 15.74 -3.21 -6.26
N PRO A 297 16.22 -3.83 -5.16
CA PRO A 297 17.04 -3.12 -4.19
C PRO A 297 18.33 -2.53 -4.77
N HIS A 298 18.92 -3.18 -5.78
CA HIS A 298 20.15 -2.71 -6.44
C HIS A 298 19.96 -1.42 -7.24
N LYS A 299 18.73 -1.12 -7.67
CA LYS A 299 18.38 0.13 -8.35
C LYS A 299 18.03 1.24 -7.37
N ILE A 300 17.66 0.90 -6.13
CA ILE A 300 17.31 1.86 -5.09
C ILE A 300 18.54 2.43 -4.38
N THR A 301 19.51 1.59 -4.07
CA THR A 301 20.70 2.00 -3.32
C THR A 301 21.92 1.18 -3.72
N ALA A 302 23.10 1.81 -3.67
CA ALA A 302 24.37 1.15 -3.94
C ALA A 302 24.95 0.44 -2.71
N ASP A 303 24.45 0.74 -1.52
CA ASP A 303 24.93 0.14 -0.27
C ASP A 303 24.30 -1.24 -0.03
N TRP A 304 25.16 -2.24 0.20
CA TRP A 304 24.76 -3.63 0.38
C TRP A 304 23.84 -3.84 1.60
N TYR A 305 24.03 -3.08 2.68
CA TYR A 305 23.23 -3.20 3.89
C TYR A 305 21.82 -2.70 3.62
N TYR A 306 21.67 -1.53 3.02
CA TYR A 306 20.37 -0.98 2.67
C TYR A 306 19.64 -1.82 1.61
N GLN A 307 20.36 -2.43 0.67
CA GLN A 307 19.79 -3.41 -0.27
C GLN A 307 19.17 -4.60 0.47
N SER A 308 19.92 -5.19 1.40
CA SER A 308 19.48 -6.33 2.21
C SER A 308 18.30 -5.97 3.13
N ALA A 309 18.37 -4.83 3.80
CA ALA A 309 17.30 -4.31 4.65
C ALA A 309 16.02 -4.09 3.85
N TYR A 310 16.10 -3.44 2.70
CA TYR A 310 14.95 -3.19 1.83
C TYR A 310 14.35 -4.49 1.29
N GLN A 311 15.17 -5.45 0.85
CA GLN A 311 14.68 -6.77 0.42
C GLN A 311 13.91 -7.48 1.56
N LYS A 312 14.43 -7.42 2.79
CA LYS A 312 13.74 -7.98 3.97
C LYS A 312 12.43 -7.24 4.26
N MET A 313 12.36 -5.92 4.08
CA MET A 313 11.12 -5.14 4.24
C MET A 313 10.07 -5.55 3.20
N LEU A 314 10.45 -5.67 1.92
CA LEU A 314 9.56 -6.13 0.85
C LEU A 314 8.99 -7.52 1.15
N ASN A 315 9.84 -8.44 1.61
CA ASN A 315 9.43 -9.80 2.00
C ASN A 315 8.52 -9.79 3.23
N THR A 316 8.85 -8.99 4.25
CA THR A 316 8.07 -8.87 5.49
C THR A 316 6.66 -8.35 5.18
N LEU A 317 6.55 -7.32 4.33
CA LEU A 317 5.29 -6.73 3.90
C LEU A 317 4.57 -7.55 2.81
N LYS A 318 5.18 -8.63 2.32
CA LYS A 318 4.66 -9.50 1.25
C LYS A 318 4.36 -8.76 -0.06
N VAL A 319 5.17 -7.75 -0.39
CA VAL A 319 4.97 -6.93 -1.60
C VAL A 319 5.02 -7.81 -2.87
N THR A 320 6.03 -8.69 -2.97
CA THR A 320 6.20 -9.62 -4.10
C THR A 320 5.07 -10.66 -4.20
N ASP A 321 4.42 -11.02 -3.10
CA ASP A 321 3.27 -11.94 -3.15
C ASP A 321 2.05 -11.23 -3.77
N PHE A 322 1.82 -9.97 -3.41
CA PHE A 322 0.76 -9.15 -4.00
C PHE A 322 1.03 -8.83 -5.48
N GLU A 323 2.28 -8.54 -5.85
CA GLU A 323 2.70 -8.40 -7.24
C GLU A 323 2.29 -9.63 -8.07
N LYS A 324 2.62 -10.84 -7.62
CA LYS A 324 2.27 -12.09 -8.31
C LYS A 324 0.76 -12.29 -8.46
N VAL A 325 -0.03 -11.90 -7.44
CA VAL A 325 -1.50 -11.96 -7.52
C VAL A 325 -2.01 -11.02 -8.62
N VAL A 326 -1.49 -9.80 -8.66
CA VAL A 326 -1.85 -8.82 -9.69
C VAL A 326 -1.44 -9.30 -11.08
N GLN A 327 -0.23 -9.83 -11.24
CA GLN A 327 0.23 -10.37 -12.52
C GLN A 327 -0.64 -11.53 -13.00
N HIS A 328 -0.97 -12.47 -12.11
CA HIS A 328 -1.86 -13.57 -12.47
C HIS A 328 -3.24 -13.08 -12.92
N LYS A 329 -3.79 -12.03 -12.29
CA LYS A 329 -5.06 -11.43 -12.72
C LYS A 329 -4.97 -10.76 -14.09
N ILE A 330 -3.84 -10.14 -14.42
CA ILE A 330 -3.58 -9.61 -15.77
C ILE A 330 -3.59 -10.77 -16.78
N ASP A 331 -2.83 -11.83 -16.53
CA ASP A 331 -2.72 -12.99 -17.43
C ASP A 331 -4.11 -13.63 -17.68
N VAL A 332 -4.91 -13.81 -16.63
CA VAL A 332 -6.28 -14.35 -16.74
C VAL A 332 -7.18 -13.47 -17.63
N LEU A 333 -7.05 -12.15 -17.56
CA LEU A 333 -7.85 -11.25 -18.39
C LEU A 333 -7.43 -11.31 -19.87
N GLU A 334 -6.13 -11.45 -20.15
CA GLU A 334 -5.61 -11.66 -21.49
C GLU A 334 -6.15 -12.96 -22.10
N ASP A 335 -6.16 -14.06 -21.34
CA ASP A 335 -6.73 -15.34 -21.75
C ASP A 335 -8.24 -15.25 -22.03
N LEU A 336 -8.99 -14.55 -21.17
CA LEU A 336 -10.42 -14.30 -21.36
C LEU A 336 -10.69 -13.50 -22.63
N TYR A 337 -9.86 -12.49 -22.92
CA TYR A 337 -9.98 -11.70 -24.13
C TYR A 337 -9.66 -12.54 -25.39
N ALA A 338 -8.61 -13.35 -25.35
CA ALA A 338 -8.26 -14.25 -26.44
C ALA A 338 -9.43 -15.21 -26.75
N THR A 339 -9.99 -15.84 -25.71
CA THR A 339 -11.16 -16.71 -25.82
C THR A 339 -12.37 -15.97 -26.42
N ALA A 340 -12.66 -14.75 -25.95
CA ALA A 340 -13.77 -13.96 -26.47
C ALA A 340 -13.57 -13.57 -27.93
N ARG A 341 -12.34 -13.29 -28.34
CA ARG A 341 -11.96 -12.96 -29.71
C ARG A 341 -12.11 -14.16 -30.64
N GLU A 342 -11.74 -15.36 -30.19
CA GLU A 342 -11.97 -16.61 -30.92
C GLU A 342 -13.47 -16.81 -31.19
N LEU A 343 -14.31 -16.75 -30.15
CA LEU A 343 -15.77 -16.87 -30.28
C LEU A 343 -16.36 -15.85 -31.26
N SER A 344 -15.89 -14.60 -31.22
CA SER A 344 -16.33 -13.56 -32.14
C SER A 344 -15.88 -13.80 -33.58
N THR A 345 -14.68 -14.34 -33.78
CA THR A 345 -14.12 -14.60 -35.12
C THR A 345 -14.81 -15.79 -35.78
N GLU A 346 -15.08 -16.86 -35.02
CA GLU A 346 -15.86 -18.02 -35.49
C GLU A 346 -17.24 -17.59 -36.00
N GLN A 347 -17.96 -16.73 -35.26
CA GLN A 347 -19.29 -16.30 -35.69
C GLN A 347 -19.27 -15.32 -36.85
N LEU A 348 -18.30 -14.40 -36.91
CA LEU A 348 -18.15 -13.55 -38.10
C LEU A 348 -17.86 -14.39 -39.34
N THR A 349 -17.10 -15.47 -39.18
CA THR A 349 -16.86 -16.45 -40.25
C THR A 349 -18.14 -17.18 -40.64
N MET A 350 -18.95 -17.65 -39.68
CA MET A 350 -20.27 -18.25 -39.96
C MET A 350 -21.24 -17.27 -40.64
N ILE A 351 -21.25 -16.00 -40.24
CA ILE A 351 -22.07 -14.96 -40.88
C ILE A 351 -21.58 -14.69 -42.30
N LEU A 352 -20.26 -14.64 -42.50
CA LEU A 352 -19.67 -14.47 -43.83
C LEU A 352 -20.02 -15.66 -44.73
N GLU A 353 -19.93 -16.89 -44.21
CA GLU A 353 -20.37 -18.09 -44.91
C GLU A 353 -21.86 -18.04 -45.23
N ALA A 354 -22.71 -17.68 -44.26
CA ALA A 354 -24.14 -17.54 -44.49
C ALA A 354 -24.46 -16.45 -45.53
N ALA A 355 -23.72 -15.33 -45.53
CA ALA A 355 -23.87 -14.26 -46.52
C ALA A 355 -23.43 -14.72 -47.92
N ILE A 356 -22.34 -15.48 -48.03
CA ILE A 356 -21.89 -16.09 -49.29
C ILE A 356 -22.95 -17.08 -49.79
N VAL A 357 -23.46 -17.97 -48.92
CA VAL A 357 -24.53 -18.91 -49.28
C VAL A 357 -25.80 -18.18 -49.71
N ALA A 358 -26.18 -17.10 -49.03
CA ALA A 358 -27.32 -16.27 -49.39
C ALA A 358 -27.13 -15.55 -50.74
N LEU A 359 -25.92 -15.04 -51.02
CA LEU A 359 -25.57 -14.45 -52.32
C LEU A 359 -25.66 -15.48 -53.45
N ILE A 360 -25.17 -16.70 -53.23
CA ILE A 360 -25.28 -17.80 -54.19
C ILE A 360 -26.75 -18.15 -54.44
N LEU A 361 -27.57 -18.31 -53.39
CA LEU A 361 -29.00 -18.59 -53.55
C LEU A 361 -29.72 -17.45 -54.31
N TYR A 362 -29.38 -16.21 -54.02
CA TYR A 362 -29.92 -15.04 -54.71
C TYR A 362 -29.59 -15.06 -56.22
N GLU A 363 -28.33 -15.33 -56.57
CA GLU A 363 -27.89 -15.46 -57.97
C GLU A 363 -28.55 -16.62 -58.70
N VAL A 364 -28.85 -17.73 -58.04
CA VAL A 364 -29.48 -18.90 -58.68
C VAL A 364 -30.99 -18.71 -58.85
N ILE A 365 -31.68 -18.12 -57.87
CA ILE A 365 -33.14 -18.04 -57.85
C ILE A 365 -33.67 -16.93 -58.77
N ILE A 366 -33.00 -15.78 -58.83
CA ILE A 366 -33.45 -14.64 -59.65
C ILE A 366 -33.57 -14.96 -61.15
N PRO A 367 -32.59 -15.63 -61.78
CA PRO A 367 -32.68 -16.03 -63.18
C PRO A 367 -33.75 -17.09 -63.46
N ILE A 368 -34.25 -17.78 -62.44
CA ILE A 368 -35.30 -18.81 -62.58
C ILE A 368 -36.70 -18.19 -62.45
N ILE A 369 -36.82 -17.08 -61.73
CA ILE A 369 -38.10 -16.37 -61.52
C ILE A 369 -38.35 -15.30 -62.60
N ARG A 370 -37.29 -14.78 -63.24
CA ARG A 370 -37.37 -13.99 -64.48
C ARG A 370 -37.42 -14.87 -65.70
#